data_AF-A0A952NF14-F1
#
_entry.id   AF-A0A952NF14-F1
#
_cell.length_a   1.000
_cell.length_b   1.000
_cell.length_c   1.000
_cell.angle_alpha   90.00
_cell.angle_beta   90.00
_cell.angle_gamma   90.00
#
_symmetry.space_group_name_H-M   'P 1'
#
loop_
_entity.id
_entity.type
_entity.pdbx_description
1 polymer ?
#
loop_
_entity_poly.entity_id
_entity_poly.type
_entity_poly.pdbx_seq_one_letter_code
_entity_poly.pdbx_strand_id
1 'polypeptide(L)' 'MNIEKLIPLAVSLAIAAAASGQLPKIIHQVQIAQLQLLKESQSSKWGRPFLPPHSSERK' A
#
# COMPACT_ATOMS: atom_id res chain seq x y z
N MET A 1 26.67 5.70 12.00
CA MET A 1 25.51 6.62 12.15
C MET A 1 24.54 5.96 13.12
N ASN A 2 24.21 6.66 14.23
CA ASN A 2 23.54 6.12 15.41
C ASN A 2 22.06 5.77 15.12
N ILE A 3 21.79 4.53 14.66
CA ILE A 3 20.43 4.01 14.46
C ILE A 3 19.63 4.07 15.78
N GLU A 4 20.33 3.96 16.91
CA GLU A 4 19.78 4.10 18.26
C GLU A 4 19.13 5.48 18.52
N LYS A 5 19.52 6.52 17.77
CA LYS A 5 18.88 7.85 17.83
C LYS A 5 17.75 8.03 16.81
N LEU A 6 17.67 7.17 15.79
CA LEU A 6 16.62 7.22 14.78
C LEU A 6 15.31 6.59 15.28
N ILE A 7 15.40 5.53 16.08
CA ILE A 7 14.23 4.88 16.69
C ILE A 7 13.42 5.86 17.56
N PRO A 8 14.00 6.57 18.54
CA PRO A 8 13.24 7.53 19.35
C PRO A 8 12.74 8.72 18.53
N LEU A 9 13.43 9.11 17.46
CA LEU A 9 12.97 10.15 16.53
C LEU A 9 11.73 9.69 15.75
N ALA A 10 11.72 8.46 15.25
CA ALA A 10 10.58 7.88 14.53
C ALA A 10 9.36 7.71 15.44
N VAL A 11 9.58 7.24 16.68
CA VAL A 11 8.52 7.09 17.69
C VAL A 11 7.92 8.43 18.06
N SER A 12 8.75 9.46 18.32
CA SER A 12 8.25 10.80 18.64
C SER A 12 7.52 11.45 17.46
N LEU A 13 7.96 11.24 16.23
CA LEU A 13 7.22 11.67 15.04
C LEU A 13 5.87 10.98 14.89
N ALA A 14 5.82 9.66 15.13
CA ALA A 14 4.58 8.89 15.07
C ALA A 14 3.57 9.35 16.13
N ILE A 15 4.05 9.60 17.35
CA ILE A 15 3.21 10.14 18.43
C ILE A 15 2.77 11.57 18.10
N ALA A 16 3.64 12.43 17.57
CA ALA A 16 3.28 13.79 17.17
C ALA A 16 2.24 13.80 16.02
N ALA A 17 2.41 12.94 15.03
CA ALA A 17 1.44 12.75 13.95
C ALA A 17 0.09 12.27 14.50
N ALA A 18 0.10 11.33 15.45
CA ALA A 18 -1.11 10.86 16.12
C ALA A 18 -1.77 11.95 16.99
N ALA A 19 -0.98 12.69 17.75
CA ALA A 19 -1.44 13.72 18.68
C ALA A 19 -1.87 15.03 18.00
N SER A 20 -1.44 15.28 16.76
CA SER A 20 -1.75 16.50 15.98
C SER A 20 -3.26 16.71 15.72
N GLY A 21 -4.12 15.74 16.04
CA GLY A 21 -5.56 15.79 15.76
C GLY A 21 -5.91 15.73 14.27
N GLN A 22 -4.89 15.61 13.39
CA GLN A 22 -5.03 15.48 11.95
C GLN A 22 -5.05 14.02 11.49
N LEU A 23 -4.93 13.06 12.42
CA LEU A 23 -5.11 11.62 12.19
C LEU A 23 -6.33 11.30 11.30
N PRO A 24 -7.53 11.89 11.53
CA PRO A 24 -8.68 11.66 10.67
C PRO A 24 -8.45 12.13 9.22
N LYS A 25 -7.76 13.26 9.04
CA LYS A 25 -7.44 13.81 7.71
C LYS A 25 -6.42 12.94 6.99
N ILE A 26 -5.40 12.45 7.69
CA ILE A 26 -4.37 11.56 7.14
C ILE A 26 -4.99 10.21 6.77
N ILE A 27 -5.81 9.62 7.64
CA ILE A 27 -6.53 8.37 7.35
C ILE A 27 -7.43 8.54 6.13
N HIS A 28 -8.17 9.65 6.04
CA HIS A 28 -9.03 9.94 4.89
C HIS A 28 -8.23 10.07 3.59
N GLN A 29 -7.07 10.73 3.63
CA GLN A 29 -6.15 10.82 2.48
C GLN A 29 -5.60 9.45 2.06
N VAL A 30 -5.20 8.62 3.02
CA VAL A 30 -4.76 7.24 2.76
C VAL A 30 -5.89 6.41 2.14
N GLN A 31 -7.12 6.55 2.64
CA GLN A 31 -8.28 5.84 2.12
C GLN A 31 -8.59 6.25 0.67
N ILE A 32 -8.51 7.55 0.34
CA ILE A 32 -8.65 8.02 -1.05
C ILE A 32 -7.56 7.44 -1.95
N ALA A 33 -6.31 7.48 -1.50
CA ALA A 33 -5.18 6.94 -2.25
C ALA A 33 -5.35 5.42 -2.50
N GLN A 34 -5.82 4.67 -1.49
CA GLN A 34 -6.11 3.23 -1.63
C GLN A 34 -7.21 2.97 -2.67
N LEU A 35 -8.30 3.75 -2.64
CA LEU A 35 -9.36 3.63 -3.64
C LEU A 35 -8.86 3.95 -5.05
N GLN A 36 -8.01 4.97 -5.18
CA GLN A 36 -7.43 5.34 -6.46
C GLN A 36 -6.48 4.26 -6.99
N LEU A 37 -5.63 3.69 -6.12
CA LEU A 37 -4.76 2.56 -6.47
C LEU A 37 -5.56 1.33 -6.88
N LEU A 38 -6.67 1.00 -6.19
CA LEU A 38 -7.54 -0.10 -6.56
C LEU A 38 -8.20 0.13 -7.92
N LYS A 39 -8.68 1.35 -8.18
CA LYS A 39 -9.28 1.73 -9.46
C LYS A 39 -8.25 1.66 -10.61
N GLU A 40 -7.06 2.19 -10.39
CA GLU A 40 -5.94 2.07 -11.32
C GLU A 40 -5.52 0.62 -11.53
N SER A 41 -5.53 -0.21 -10.47
CA SER A 41 -5.22 -1.64 -10.57
C SER A 41 -6.23 -2.43 -11.39
N GLN A 42 -7.52 -2.03 -11.36
CA GLN A 42 -8.54 -2.64 -12.21
C GLN A 42 -8.39 -2.24 -13.70
N SER A 43 -7.96 -1.00 -13.95
CA SER A 43 -7.69 -0.51 -15.31
C SER A 43 -6.37 -1.04 -15.87
N SER A 44 -5.40 -1.26 -14.99
CA SER A 44 -4.08 -1.72 -15.37
C SER A 44 -4.16 -3.19 -15.77
N LYS A 45 -3.88 -3.43 -17.05
CA LYS A 45 -3.74 -4.75 -17.67
C LYS A 45 -2.44 -5.41 -17.22
N TRP A 46 -2.15 -5.41 -15.92
CA TRP A 46 -1.15 -6.30 -15.32
C TRP A 46 -1.47 -7.68 -15.88
N GLY A 47 -0.61 -8.17 -16.77
CA GLY A 47 -0.95 -9.15 -17.81
C GLY A 47 -1.90 -10.23 -17.29
N ARG A 48 -2.95 -10.51 -18.08
CA ARG A 48 -3.92 -11.58 -17.79
C ARG A 48 -3.14 -12.80 -17.25
N PRO A 49 -3.63 -13.49 -16.20
CA PRO A 49 -2.98 -14.68 -15.69
C PRO A 49 -2.61 -15.56 -16.87
N PHE A 50 -1.31 -15.86 -17.02
CA PHE A 50 -0.87 -16.79 -18.06
C PHE A 50 -1.47 -18.14 -17.73
N LEU A 51 -2.57 -18.46 -18.40
CA LEU A 51 -3.17 -19.78 -18.33
C LEU A 51 -2.29 -20.68 -19.19
N PRO A 52 -1.54 -21.64 -18.61
CA PRO A 52 -0.79 -22.59 -19.41
C PRO A 52 -1.79 -23.34 -20.31
N PRO A 53 -1.41 -23.65 -21.57
CA PRO A 53 -2.30 -24.37 -22.47
C PRO A 53 -2.72 -25.69 -21.81
N HIS A 54 -4.02 -25.94 -21.74
CA HIS A 54 -4.57 -27.19 -21.25
C HIS A 54 -4.15 -28.30 -22.20
N SER A 55 -3.10 -29.03 -21.83
CA SER A 55 -2.63 -30.21 -22.53
C SER A 55 -3.65 -31.34 -22.35
N SER A 56 -4.67 -31.34 -23.19
CA SER A 56 -5.52 -32.51 -23.42
C SER A 56 -5.52 -32.86 -24.91
N GLU A 57 -4.32 -32.98 -25.48
CA GLU A 57 -4.08 -34.00 -26.48
C GLU A 57 -3.72 -35.28 -25.74
N ARG A 58 -4.72 -36.15 -25.54
CA ARG A 58 -4.48 -37.60 -25.47
C ARG A 58 -5.71 -38.37 -25.96
N LYS A 59 -5.49 -38.93 -27.15
CA LYS A 59 -6.11 -40.11 -27.77
C LYS A 59 -7.53 -39.97 -28.34
#